data_AF-A0A354GHV6-F1
#
_entry.id   AF-A0A354GHV6-F1
#
_cell.length_a   1.000
_cell.length_b   1.000
_cell.length_c   1.000
_cell.angle_alpha   90.00
_cell.angle_beta   90.00
_cell.angle_gamma   90.00
#
_symmetry.space_group_name_H-M   'P 1'
#
loop_
_entity.id
_entity.type
_entity.pdbx_description
1 polymer ?
#
loop_
_entity_poly.entity_id
_entity_poly.type
_entity_poly.pdbx_seq_one_letter_code
_entity_poly.pdbx_strand_id
1 'polypeptide(L)'
;MRINGSKNYRVPTYNDLFWPGQGNLNLVPETAEQEEVGVGYESEKMTFDVGIYSIKTNNKIIWTPSGDSERPGVWVPINVAETSNRGLESTLELKRDFKGIRLNAILNYSYTLAKDLRLDKFLIFVPKHLFNGNLSITKNRWSLSLQTLYNDEVYSTQDNDSDSKVSIFFLL
;
A
#
# COMPACT_ATOMS: atom_id res chain seq x y z
N MET A 1 19.13 0.68 -13.47
CA MET A 1 17.79 0.27 -13.93
C MET A 1 17.54 -1.15 -13.45
N ARG A 2 16.33 -1.45 -13.01
CA ARG A 2 15.90 -2.78 -12.58
C ARG A 2 14.58 -3.15 -13.25
N ILE A 3 14.42 -4.43 -13.54
CA ILE A 3 13.18 -5.03 -13.99
C ILE A 3 13.01 -6.31 -13.16
N ASN A 4 11.85 -6.49 -12.56
CA ASN A 4 11.51 -7.67 -11.77
C ASN A 4 10.15 -8.21 -12.23
N GLY A 5 10.04 -9.53 -12.29
CA GLY A 5 8.78 -10.22 -12.45
C GLY A 5 8.75 -11.40 -11.49
N SER A 6 7.64 -11.58 -10.77
CA SER A 6 7.49 -12.75 -9.92
C SER A 6 6.05 -13.23 -9.84
N LYS A 7 5.90 -14.49 -9.40
CA LYS A 7 4.62 -15.09 -9.06
C LYS A 7 4.63 -15.50 -7.60
N ASN A 8 3.59 -15.10 -6.88
CA ASN A 8 3.40 -15.39 -5.47
C ASN A 8 2.10 -16.16 -5.29
N TYR A 9 2.00 -16.94 -4.21
CA TYR A 9 0.74 -17.54 -3.79
C TYR A 9 0.59 -17.41 -2.27
N ARG A 10 -0.66 -17.28 -1.82
CA ARG A 10 -0.99 -17.23 -0.40
C ARG A 10 -2.05 -18.27 -0.11
N VAL A 11 -1.73 -19.24 0.74
CA VAL A 11 -2.73 -20.20 1.24
C VAL A 11 -3.63 -19.52 2.28
N PRO A 12 -4.92 -19.93 2.40
CA PRO A 12 -5.79 -19.44 3.47
C PRO A 12 -5.16 -19.66 4.84
N THR A 13 -5.31 -18.69 5.73
CA THR A 13 -4.81 -18.82 7.11
C THR A 13 -5.77 -19.66 7.95
N TYR A 14 -5.33 -20.12 9.13
CA TYR A 14 -6.21 -20.80 10.08
C TYR A 14 -7.42 -19.95 10.47
N ASN A 15 -7.26 -18.62 10.61
CA ASN A 15 -8.37 -17.73 10.90
C ASN A 15 -9.36 -17.69 9.73
N ASP A 16 -8.88 -17.63 8.49
CA ASP A 16 -9.76 -17.63 7.33
C ASP A 16 -10.61 -18.90 7.24
N LEU A 17 -10.03 -20.06 7.58
CA LEU A 17 -10.69 -21.35 7.49
C LEU A 17 -11.58 -21.66 8.70
N PHE A 18 -11.13 -21.33 9.91
CA PHE A 18 -11.68 -21.90 11.16
C PHE A 18 -12.11 -20.86 12.20
N TRP A 19 -12.19 -19.57 11.86
CA TRP A 19 -12.69 -18.59 12.84
C TRP A 19 -14.05 -19.02 13.38
N PRO A 20 -14.25 -19.05 14.71
CA PRO A 20 -15.48 -19.58 15.31
C PRO A 20 -16.74 -18.92 14.73
N GLY A 21 -17.55 -19.72 14.04
CA GLY A 21 -18.79 -19.26 13.43
C GLY A 21 -18.65 -18.32 12.24
N GLN A 22 -17.45 -18.00 11.75
CA GLN A 22 -17.26 -17.05 10.63
C GLN A 22 -16.25 -17.52 9.57
N GLY A 23 -15.45 -18.54 9.86
CA GLY A 23 -14.50 -19.11 8.89
C GLY A 23 -15.19 -19.73 7.68
N ASN A 24 -14.42 -19.92 6.60
CA ASN A 24 -14.88 -20.48 5.35
C ASN A 24 -13.93 -21.58 4.87
N LEU A 25 -14.37 -22.84 4.93
CA LEU A 25 -13.57 -24.00 4.51
C LEU A 25 -13.45 -24.16 3.00
N ASN A 26 -14.24 -23.42 2.22
CA ASN A 26 -14.24 -23.49 0.76
C ASN A 26 -13.20 -22.54 0.11
N LEU A 27 -12.39 -21.85 0.93
CA LEU A 27 -11.39 -20.93 0.41
C LEU A 27 -10.30 -21.66 -0.37
N VAL A 28 -9.94 -21.08 -1.51
CA VAL A 28 -8.79 -21.52 -2.30
C VAL A 28 -7.61 -20.56 -2.11
N PRO A 29 -6.36 -21.01 -2.34
CA PRO A 29 -5.20 -20.12 -2.31
C PRO A 29 -5.33 -18.96 -3.31
N GLU A 30 -4.85 -17.79 -2.89
CA GLU A 30 -4.67 -16.64 -3.77
C GLU A 30 -3.40 -16.85 -4.60
N THR A 31 -3.40 -16.34 -5.83
CA THR A 31 -2.18 -16.22 -6.65
C THR A 31 -1.99 -14.79 -7.10
N ALA A 32 -0.76 -14.32 -7.14
CA ALA A 32 -0.44 -12.98 -7.60
C ALA A 32 0.70 -13.01 -8.62
N GLU A 33 0.55 -12.25 -9.70
CA GLU A 33 1.59 -11.99 -10.68
C GLU A 33 1.98 -10.52 -10.53
N GLN A 34 3.27 -10.26 -10.37
CA GLN A 34 3.78 -8.91 -10.17
C GLN A 34 4.91 -8.61 -11.14
N GLU A 35 4.91 -7.39 -11.65
CA GLU A 35 5.90 -6.84 -12.56
C GLU A 35 6.29 -5.46 -12.05
N GLU A 36 7.58 -5.16 -12.00
CA GLU A 36 8.14 -3.88 -11.59
C GLU A 36 9.23 -3.44 -12.56
N VAL A 37 9.23 -2.16 -12.90
CA VAL A 37 10.31 -1.51 -13.64
C VAL A 37 10.73 -0.27 -12.87
N GLY A 38 12.02 -0.11 -12.61
CA GLY A 38 12.54 1.00 -11.83
C GLY A 38 13.87 1.54 -12.29
N VAL A 39 14.10 2.81 -11.97
CA VAL A 39 15.34 3.53 -12.21
C VAL A 39 15.76 4.18 -10.90
N GLY A 40 16.98 3.87 -10.49
CA GLY A 40 17.63 4.48 -9.33
C GLY A 40 18.91 5.19 -9.75
N TYR A 41 19.25 6.22 -8.97
CA TYR A 41 20.50 6.95 -9.01
C TYR A 41 21.02 7.11 -7.59
N GLU A 42 22.31 6.90 -7.39
CA GLU A 42 22.95 7.03 -6.08
C GLU A 42 24.25 7.82 -6.19
N SER A 43 24.44 8.74 -5.25
CA SER A 43 25.66 9.51 -5.05
C SER A 43 25.78 9.88 -3.58
N GLU A 44 26.95 10.35 -3.15
CA GLU A 44 27.18 10.78 -1.76
C GLU A 44 26.15 11.81 -1.25
N LYS A 45 25.65 12.65 -2.15
CA LYS A 45 24.83 13.82 -1.85
C LYS A 45 23.34 13.63 -2.15
N MET A 46 23.01 12.60 -2.92
CA MET A 46 21.67 12.39 -3.42
C MET A 46 21.47 10.94 -3.81
N THR A 47 20.41 10.35 -3.28
CA THR A 47 19.89 9.06 -3.73
C THR A 47 18.47 9.31 -4.24
N PHE A 48 18.16 8.77 -5.40
CA PHE A 48 16.83 8.85 -5.99
C PHE A 48 16.45 7.46 -6.50
N ASP A 49 15.22 7.06 -6.27
CA ASP A 49 14.66 5.85 -6.85
C ASP A 49 13.24 6.13 -7.30
N VAL A 50 12.87 5.60 -8.46
CA VAL A 50 11.49 5.61 -8.94
C VAL A 50 11.19 4.27 -9.61
N GLY A 51 10.06 3.69 -9.27
CA GLY A 51 9.57 2.45 -9.82
C GLY A 51 8.11 2.57 -10.21
N ILE A 52 7.72 1.88 -11.28
CA ILE A 52 6.34 1.58 -11.58
C ILE A 52 6.12 0.10 -11.37
N TYR A 53 4.95 -0.27 -10.84
CA TYR A 53 4.61 -1.65 -10.57
C TYR A 53 3.20 -1.97 -11.02
N SER A 54 2.98 -3.25 -11.32
CA SER A 54 1.67 -3.81 -11.58
C SER A 54 1.57 -5.18 -10.93
N ILE A 55 0.57 -5.34 -10.07
CA ILE A 55 0.24 -6.57 -9.37
C ILE A 55 -1.18 -6.96 -9.77
N LYS A 56 -1.34 -8.18 -10.26
CA LYS A 56 -2.64 -8.81 -10.48
C LYS A 56 -2.78 -9.95 -9.50
N THR A 57 -3.91 -10.03 -8.81
CA THR A 57 -4.18 -11.08 -7.83
C THR A 57 -5.48 -11.78 -8.19
N ASN A 58 -5.42 -13.10 -8.32
CA ASN A 58 -6.56 -13.98 -8.53
C ASN A 58 -6.97 -14.64 -7.22
N ASN A 59 -8.29 -14.84 -7.06
CA ASN A 59 -8.90 -15.46 -5.88
C ASN A 59 -8.51 -14.76 -4.56
N LYS A 60 -8.40 -13.43 -4.54
CA LYS A 60 -8.00 -12.70 -3.33
C LYS A 60 -9.01 -12.94 -2.20
N ILE A 61 -8.59 -13.53 -1.11
CA ILE A 61 -9.31 -13.70 0.15
C ILE A 61 -9.43 -12.33 0.82
N ILE A 62 -10.67 -11.88 0.97
CA ILE A 62 -11.03 -10.69 1.74
C ILE A 62 -12.11 -11.03 2.76
N TRP A 63 -12.05 -10.38 3.91
CA TRP A 63 -13.13 -10.40 4.89
C TRP A 63 -14.16 -9.35 4.51
N THR A 64 -15.44 -9.73 4.44
CA THR A 64 -16.52 -8.81 4.08
C THR A 64 -17.84 -9.21 4.76
N PRO A 65 -18.68 -8.24 5.20
CA PRO A 65 -19.99 -8.51 5.79
C PRO A 65 -21.05 -8.92 4.74
N SER A 66 -20.73 -8.85 3.44
CA SER A 66 -21.61 -9.24 2.32
C SER A 66 -21.26 -10.61 1.72
N GLY A 67 -20.37 -11.37 2.37
CA GLY A 67 -19.84 -12.62 1.82
C GLY A 67 -20.74 -13.85 1.99
N ASP A 68 -21.74 -13.77 2.86
CA ASP A 68 -22.69 -14.86 3.14
C ASP A 68 -24.12 -14.34 3.00
N SER A 69 -24.84 -14.83 1.98
CA SER A 69 -26.22 -14.41 1.70
C SER A 69 -27.22 -14.94 2.72
N GLU A 70 -26.89 -16.00 3.46
CA GLU A 70 -27.74 -16.55 4.51
C GLU A 70 -27.53 -15.83 5.85
N ARG A 71 -26.38 -15.16 6.02
CA ARG A 71 -25.99 -14.44 7.25
C ARG A 71 -25.53 -13.00 6.96
N PRO A 72 -26.43 -12.13 6.47
CA PRO A 72 -26.08 -10.77 6.11
C PRO A 72 -25.53 -9.99 7.33
N GLY A 73 -24.46 -9.23 7.13
CA GLY A 73 -23.83 -8.41 8.17
C GLY A 73 -22.78 -9.15 9.01
N VAL A 74 -22.68 -10.48 8.88
CA VAL A 74 -21.60 -11.26 9.49
C VAL A 74 -20.38 -11.20 8.59
N TRP A 75 -19.24 -10.75 9.14
CA TRP A 75 -17.98 -10.74 8.43
C TRP A 75 -17.51 -12.18 8.19
N VAL A 76 -17.33 -12.53 6.93
CA VAL A 76 -16.80 -13.84 6.52
C VAL A 76 -15.71 -13.64 5.46
N PRO A 77 -14.71 -14.54 5.39
CA PRO A 77 -13.72 -14.51 4.33
C PRO A 77 -14.27 -15.15 3.05
N ILE A 78 -14.05 -14.49 1.92
CA ILE A 78 -14.40 -15.00 0.58
C ILE A 78 -13.26 -14.76 -0.41
N ASN A 79 -13.11 -15.61 -1.43
CA ASN A 79 -12.27 -15.31 -2.57
C ASN A 79 -13.00 -14.33 -3.51
N VAL A 80 -12.47 -13.11 -3.72
CA VAL A 80 -12.84 -12.26 -4.85
C VAL A 80 -12.02 -12.60 -6.07
N ALA A 81 -12.67 -12.56 -7.24
CA ALA A 81 -12.17 -13.15 -8.48
C ALA A 81 -10.82 -12.57 -8.91
N GLU A 82 -10.73 -11.25 -9.08
CA GLU A 82 -9.54 -10.61 -9.61
C GLU A 82 -9.40 -9.17 -9.10
N THR A 83 -8.23 -8.82 -8.60
CA THR A 83 -7.88 -7.43 -8.23
C THR A 83 -6.63 -6.98 -8.95
N SER A 84 -6.55 -5.70 -9.29
CA SER A 84 -5.35 -5.09 -9.85
C SER A 84 -4.89 -3.93 -8.98
N ASN A 85 -3.63 -3.99 -8.56
CA ASN A 85 -2.92 -2.92 -7.88
C ASN A 85 -1.80 -2.45 -8.78
N ARG A 86 -1.84 -1.20 -9.24
CA ARG A 86 -0.78 -0.61 -10.05
C ARG A 86 -0.41 0.74 -9.50
N GLY A 87 0.84 1.11 -9.65
CA GLY A 87 1.28 2.34 -9.03
C GLY A 87 2.66 2.78 -9.45
N LEU A 88 3.02 3.92 -8.89
CA LEU A 88 4.36 4.49 -8.95
C LEU A 88 4.83 4.70 -7.52
N GLU A 89 6.06 4.32 -7.24
CA GLU A 89 6.73 4.59 -5.98
C GLU A 89 7.99 5.39 -6.28
N SER A 90 8.30 6.36 -5.43
CA SER A 90 9.51 7.15 -5.56
C SER A 90 10.06 7.53 -4.20
N THR A 91 11.38 7.54 -4.11
CA THR A 91 12.15 7.94 -2.95
C THR A 91 13.22 8.92 -3.38
N LEU A 92 13.34 10.02 -2.65
CA LEU A 92 14.42 11.00 -2.81
C LEU A 92 15.07 11.24 -1.45
N GLU A 93 16.36 10.95 -1.36
CA GLU A 93 17.20 11.31 -0.23
C GLU A 93 18.22 12.37 -0.64
N LEU A 94 18.28 13.46 0.11
CA LEU A 94 19.23 14.55 -0.07
C LEU A 94 20.12 14.67 1.18
N LYS A 95 21.43 14.55 0.96
CA LYS A 95 22.45 14.71 1.99
C LYS A 95 23.26 15.97 1.72
N ARG A 96 23.37 16.85 2.71
CA ARG A 96 24.18 18.06 2.63
C ARG A 96 24.95 18.27 3.91
N ASP A 97 26.26 18.35 3.77
CA ASP A 97 27.16 18.72 4.86
C ASP A 97 27.69 20.14 4.64
N PHE A 98 27.49 21.01 5.61
CA PHE A 98 28.00 22.37 5.57
C PHE A 98 28.42 22.85 6.95
N LYS A 99 29.70 23.22 7.10
CA LYS A 99 30.27 23.77 8.35
C LYS A 99 29.96 22.91 9.60
N GLY A 100 30.07 21.59 9.47
CA GLY A 100 29.82 20.63 10.56
C GLY A 100 28.33 20.40 10.89
N ILE A 101 27.42 20.97 10.10
CA ILE A 101 25.99 20.67 10.12
C ILE A 101 25.71 19.67 9.02
N ARG A 102 25.11 18.54 9.39
CA ARG A 102 24.66 17.51 8.46
C ARG A 102 23.15 17.62 8.33
N LEU A 103 22.68 17.84 7.11
CA LEU A 103 21.26 17.84 6.75
C LEU A 103 20.98 16.59 5.94
N ASN A 104 19.94 15.88 6.34
CA ASN A 104 19.41 14.72 5.64
C ASN A 104 17.91 14.93 5.45
N ALA A 105 17.45 14.91 4.20
CA ALA A 105 16.04 14.96 3.87
C ALA A 105 15.67 13.70 3.08
N ILE A 106 14.70 12.94 3.55
CA ILE A 106 14.15 11.76 2.89
C ILE A 106 12.71 12.07 2.56
N LEU A 107 12.33 11.93 1.30
CA LEU A 107 10.98 12.12 0.79
C LEU A 107 10.56 10.85 0.08
N ASN A 108 9.41 10.31 0.44
CA ASN A 108 8.81 9.18 -0.25
C ASN A 108 7.42 9.56 -0.74
N TYR A 109 7.09 9.12 -1.94
CA TYR A 109 5.80 9.33 -2.55
C TYR A 109 5.36 8.05 -3.24
N SER A 110 4.13 7.63 -2.97
CA SER A 110 3.49 6.52 -3.67
C SER A 110 2.13 6.94 -4.23
N TYR A 111 1.94 6.58 -5.50
CA TYR A 111 0.68 6.65 -6.21
C TYR A 111 0.15 5.25 -6.41
N THR A 112 -1.05 4.94 -5.91
CA THR A 112 -1.62 3.59 -6.00
C THR A 112 -3.03 3.61 -6.55
N LEU A 113 -3.25 2.86 -7.63
CA LEU A 113 -4.56 2.52 -8.16
C LEU A 113 -4.84 1.04 -7.87
N ALA A 114 -5.67 0.82 -6.86
CA ALA A 114 -6.10 -0.51 -6.43
C ALA A 114 -7.58 -0.71 -6.76
N LYS A 115 -7.90 -1.70 -7.58
CA LYS A 115 -9.28 -1.99 -8.03
C LYS A 115 -9.64 -3.47 -7.90
N ASP A 116 -10.89 -3.73 -7.55
CA ASP A 116 -11.59 -4.98 -7.85
C ASP A 116 -12.06 -4.90 -9.31
N LEU A 117 -11.54 -5.80 -10.16
CA LEU A 117 -11.82 -5.78 -11.59
C LEU A 117 -13.21 -6.29 -11.95
N ARG A 118 -13.85 -7.08 -11.08
CA ARG A 118 -15.21 -7.59 -11.31
C ARG A 118 -16.25 -6.49 -11.09
N LEU A 119 -16.04 -5.67 -10.07
CA LEU A 119 -16.97 -4.60 -9.69
C LEU A 119 -16.63 -3.26 -10.34
N ASP A 120 -15.43 -3.12 -10.92
CA ASP A 120 -14.81 -1.84 -11.34
C ASP A 120 -14.85 -0.80 -10.21
N LYS A 121 -14.51 -1.27 -9.00
CA LYS A 121 -14.55 -0.50 -7.75
C LYS A 121 -13.16 -0.42 -7.13
N PHE A 122 -12.86 0.68 -6.44
CA PHE A 122 -11.58 0.85 -5.75
C PHE A 122 -11.56 -0.01 -4.48
N LEU A 123 -10.41 -0.61 -4.19
CA LEU A 123 -10.22 -1.31 -2.92
C LEU A 123 -10.29 -0.31 -1.76
N ILE A 124 -10.93 -0.73 -0.67
CA ILE A 124 -11.06 0.06 0.56
C ILE A 124 -9.70 0.27 1.23
N PHE A 125 -9.56 1.38 1.95
CA PHE A 125 -8.37 1.76 2.72
C PHE A 125 -7.06 1.86 1.92
N VAL A 126 -7.13 2.06 0.59
CA VAL A 126 -5.95 2.31 -0.25
C VAL A 126 -5.96 3.77 -0.71
N PRO A 127 -5.09 4.64 -0.16
CA PRO A 127 -5.00 6.02 -0.61
C PRO A 127 -4.38 6.08 -2.00
N LYS A 128 -4.92 6.96 -2.85
CA LYS A 128 -4.34 7.17 -4.19
C LYS A 128 -2.99 7.85 -4.09
N HIS A 129 -2.86 8.81 -3.19
CA HIS A 129 -1.62 9.54 -2.94
C HIS A 129 -1.20 9.36 -1.48
N LEU A 130 0.01 8.88 -1.27
CA LEU A 130 0.63 8.78 0.04
C LEU A 130 2.00 9.44 -0.04
N PHE A 131 2.26 10.37 0.88
CA PHE A 131 3.54 11.05 0.97
C PHE A 131 4.05 10.98 2.40
N ASN A 132 5.33 10.66 2.57
CA ASN A 132 5.99 10.79 3.85
C ASN A 132 7.34 11.47 3.67
N GLY A 133 7.72 12.28 4.65
CA GLY A 133 8.96 13.04 4.61
C GLY A 133 9.63 13.06 5.96
N ASN A 134 10.95 12.96 6.00
CA ASN A 134 11.76 13.14 7.19
C ASN A 134 12.88 14.14 6.90
N LEU A 135 12.99 15.19 7.70
CA LEU A 135 14.10 16.13 7.68
C LEU A 135 14.86 16.02 9.00
N SER A 136 16.15 15.69 8.92
CA SER A 136 17.04 15.58 10.06
C SER A 136 18.21 16.56 9.94
N ILE A 137 18.46 17.30 11.01
CA ILE A 137 19.59 18.21 11.14
C ILE A 137 20.43 17.74 12.32
N THR A 138 21.69 17.39 12.05
CA THR A 138 22.63 16.93 13.07
C THR A 138 23.83 17.85 13.15
N LYS A 139 24.18 18.29 14.35
CA LYS A 139 25.39 19.06 14.65
C LYS A 139 26.05 18.52 15.92
N ASN A 140 27.26 17.98 15.78
CA ASN A 140 27.99 17.32 16.88
C ASN A 140 27.14 16.25 17.58
N ARG A 141 26.76 16.46 18.84
CA ARG A 141 25.96 15.53 19.66
C ARG A 141 24.45 15.81 19.59
N TRP A 142 24.04 16.88 18.93
CA TRP A 142 22.63 17.29 18.83
C TRP A 142 22.05 16.84 17.50
N SER A 143 20.83 16.31 17.54
CA SER A 143 20.04 16.00 16.36
C SER A 143 18.60 16.45 16.56
N LEU A 144 18.05 17.06 15.54
CA LEU A 144 16.63 17.42 15.45
C LEU A 144 16.06 16.73 14.20
N SER A 145 14.90 16.11 14.34
CA SER A 145 14.20 15.48 13.22
C SER A 145 12.76 15.97 13.18
N LEU A 146 12.25 16.19 11.98
CA LEU A 146 10.88 16.54 11.67
C LEU A 146 10.33 15.46 10.72
N GLN A 147 9.21 14.85 11.07
CA GLN A 147 8.58 13.82 10.25
C GLN A 147 7.24 14.33 9.76
N THR A 148 6.87 13.99 8.53
CA THR A 148 5.60 14.39 7.95
C THR A 148 4.96 13.20 7.28
N LEU A 149 3.64 13.10 7.38
CA LEU A 149 2.84 12.09 6.69
C LEU A 149 1.61 12.76 6.13
N TYR A 150 1.37 12.57 4.84
CA TYR A 150 0.17 12.98 4.14
C TYR A 150 -0.50 11.75 3.55
N ASN A 151 -1.75 11.54 3.88
CA ASN A 151 -2.56 10.43 3.39
C ASN A 151 -3.82 11.00 2.73
N ASP A 152 -4.01 10.69 1.46
CA ASP A 152 -5.19 11.11 0.69
C ASP A 152 -6.47 10.37 1.13
N GLU A 153 -7.62 10.81 0.65
CA GLU A 153 -8.90 10.18 0.95
C GLU A 153 -8.93 8.69 0.58
N VAL A 154 -9.58 7.89 1.44
CA VAL A 154 -9.81 6.46 1.21
C VAL A 154 -11.28 6.11 1.36
N TYR A 155 -11.74 5.11 0.62
CA TYR A 155 -13.06 4.54 0.85
C TYR A 155 -13.01 3.55 2.01
N SER A 156 -14.01 3.59 2.89
CA SER A 156 -14.17 2.63 3.99
C SER A 156 -15.09 1.46 3.65
N THR A 157 -15.85 1.55 2.56
CA THR A 157 -16.80 0.53 2.08
C THR A 157 -16.60 0.18 0.60
N GLN A 158 -16.97 -1.04 0.22
CA GLN A 158 -16.70 -1.62 -1.12
C GLN A 158 -17.54 -1.04 -2.26
N ASP A 159 -18.66 -0.40 -1.93
CA ASP A 159 -19.52 0.32 -2.88
C ASP A 159 -18.90 1.64 -3.38
N ASN A 160 -17.83 2.11 -2.72
CA ASN A 160 -17.17 3.40 -2.95
C ASN A 160 -18.13 4.59 -2.94
N ASP A 161 -19.10 4.59 -2.02
CA ASP A 161 -19.98 5.74 -1.82
C ASP A 161 -19.20 6.99 -1.37
N SER A 162 -19.65 8.18 -1.76
CA SER A 162 -19.03 9.43 -1.34
C SER A 162 -19.06 9.63 0.17
N ASP A 163 -20.10 9.11 0.83
CA ASP A 163 -20.29 9.23 2.28
C ASP A 163 -19.36 8.30 3.08
N SER A 164 -18.74 7.31 2.41
CA SER A 164 -17.81 6.38 3.04
C SER A 164 -16.34 6.80 2.92
N LYS A 165 -16.09 8.00 2.40
CA LYS A 165 -14.75 8.58 2.32
C LYS A 165 -14.24 8.97 3.71
N VAL A 166 -13.08 8.46 4.05
CA VAL A 166 -12.30 8.92 5.20
C VAL A 166 -11.41 10.06 4.72
N SER A 167 -11.50 11.20 5.41
CA SER A 167 -10.81 12.43 5.04
C SER A 167 -9.29 12.30 5.05
N ILE A 168 -8.68 13.11 4.19
CA ILE A 168 -7.27 13.44 4.17
C ILE A 168 -6.74 13.78 5.56
N PHE A 169 -5.52 13.33 5.88
CA PHE A 169 -4.86 13.76 7.11
C PHE A 169 -3.38 14.04 6.89
N PHE A 170 -2.88 14.98 7.69
CA PHE A 170 -1.49 15.42 7.71
C PHE A 170 -0.96 15.34 9.14
N LEU A 171 0.14 14.63 9.35
CA LEU A 171 0.86 14.58 10.63
C LEU A 171 2.23 15.25 10.46
N LEU A 172 2.70 15.92 11.51
CA LEU A 172 3.98 16.63 11.60
C LEU A 172 4.73 16.24 12.88
#